data_AF-A0A0H3EGC1-F1
#
_entry.id   AF-A0A0H3EGC1-F1
#
_cell.length_a   1.000
_cell.length_b   1.000
_cell.length_c   1.000
_cell.angle_alpha   90.00
_cell.angle_beta   90.00
_cell.angle_gamma   90.00
#
_symmetry.space_group_name_H-M   'P 1'
#
loop_
_entity.id
_entity.type
_entity.pdbx_description
1 polymer ?
#
loop_
_entity_poly.entity_id
_entity_poly.type
_entity_poly.pdbx_seq_one_letter_code
_entity_poly.pdbx_strand_id
1 'polypeptide(L)'
;MNMKTIEDVFIHLLSDTYSAEKQLTRALAKLARATSNEKLSQAFHAHLEETHGQIERIDQVVESESNLKIKRMKCVAMEGLIEEANEVIESTEKNEVRDAALIAAAQKVEHYEIASYGTLATLAEQLGYRKAAKLLKETLEEEKATDIKLTDLALNNVNKKAENKA
;
A
#
# COMPACT_ATOMS: atom_id res chain seq x y z
N MET A 1 -4.22 -17.42 15.48
CA MET A 1 -5.46 -17.09 14.76
C MET A 1 -6.43 -18.25 14.91
N ASN A 2 -7.71 -18.00 15.23
CA ASN A 2 -8.76 -19.03 15.21
C ASN A 2 -9.95 -18.45 14.44
N MET A 3 -10.12 -18.88 13.20
CA MET A 3 -11.12 -18.38 12.26
C MET A 3 -11.98 -19.56 11.83
N LYS A 4 -13.31 -19.44 11.97
CA LYS A 4 -14.25 -20.54 11.73
C LYS A 4 -15.18 -20.27 10.56
N THR A 5 -15.36 -19.00 10.18
CA THR A 5 -16.24 -18.57 9.09
C THR A 5 -15.51 -17.70 8.08
N ILE A 6 -16.10 -17.52 6.90
CA ILE A 6 -15.58 -16.56 5.90
C ILE A 6 -15.65 -15.12 6.42
N GLU A 7 -16.62 -14.82 7.27
CA GLU A 7 -16.69 -13.52 7.95
C GLU A 7 -15.53 -13.31 8.92
N ASP A 8 -15.10 -14.34 9.66
CA ASP A 8 -13.90 -14.26 10.50
C ASP A 8 -12.64 -13.99 9.65
N VAL A 9 -12.56 -14.60 8.46
CA VAL A 9 -11.48 -14.36 7.48
C VAL A 9 -11.51 -12.91 7.00
N PHE A 10 -12.68 -12.42 6.59
CA PHE A 10 -12.84 -11.05 6.12
C PHE A 10 -12.45 -10.03 7.19
N ILE A 11 -12.96 -10.18 8.42
CA ILE A 11 -12.62 -9.29 9.54
C ILE A 11 -11.12 -9.33 9.84
N HIS A 12 -10.51 -10.52 9.82
CA HIS A 12 -9.08 -10.64 10.05
C HIS A 12 -8.26 -9.90 8.99
N LEU A 13 -8.52 -10.16 7.71
CA LEU A 13 -7.79 -9.54 6.61
C LEU A 13 -8.04 -8.02 6.52
N LEU A 14 -9.25 -7.56 6.81
CA LEU A 14 -9.57 -6.12 6.84
C LEU A 14 -8.82 -5.43 7.97
N SER A 15 -8.73 -6.08 9.14
CA SER A 15 -7.97 -5.56 10.28
C SER A 15 -6.46 -5.54 10.02
N ASP A 16 -5.95 -6.55 9.30
CA ASP A 16 -4.56 -6.62 8.90
C ASP A 16 -4.22 -5.52 7.88
N THR A 17 -5.06 -5.37 6.84
CA THR A 17 -4.93 -4.29 5.83
C THR A 17 -5.00 -2.92 6.49
N TYR A 18 -5.95 -2.69 7.42
CA TYR A 18 -6.01 -1.44 8.19
C TYR A 18 -4.73 -1.15 9.00
N SER A 19 -4.08 -2.20 9.52
CA SER A 19 -2.76 -2.05 10.15
C SER A 19 -1.65 -1.77 9.13
N ALA A 20 -1.73 -2.31 7.93
CA ALA A 20 -0.77 -2.08 6.85
C ALA A 20 -0.79 -0.60 6.44
N GLU A 21 -1.97 -0.08 6.10
CA GLU A 21 -2.22 1.33 5.74
C GLU A 21 -1.68 2.32 6.77
N LYS A 22 -1.94 2.07 8.06
CA LYS A 22 -1.43 2.91 9.16
C LYS A 22 0.08 2.87 9.30
N GLN A 23 0.72 1.75 8.99
CA GLN A 23 2.18 1.68 8.96
C GLN A 23 2.72 2.42 7.73
N LEU A 24 2.05 2.27 6.59
CA LEU A 24 2.45 2.84 5.32
C LEU A 24 2.45 4.38 5.33
N THR A 25 1.45 5.03 5.94
CA THR A 25 1.44 6.50 6.10
C THR A 25 2.75 7.05 6.69
N ARG A 26 3.34 6.36 7.67
CA ARG A 26 4.61 6.76 8.30
C ARG A 26 5.79 6.51 7.37
N ALA A 27 5.77 5.40 6.65
CA ALA A 27 6.81 5.03 5.70
C ALA A 27 6.85 5.99 4.50
N LEU A 28 5.69 6.32 3.90
CA LEU A 28 5.58 7.24 2.77
C LEU A 28 6.16 8.64 3.11
N ALA A 29 5.87 9.16 4.30
CA ALA A 29 6.44 10.42 4.77
C ALA A 29 7.98 10.41 4.88
N LYS A 30 8.58 9.23 5.14
CA LYS A 30 10.04 9.02 5.14
C LYS A 30 10.58 8.87 3.72
N LEU A 31 9.93 8.05 2.89
CA LEU A 31 10.30 7.79 1.50
C LEU A 31 10.32 9.06 0.66
N ALA A 32 9.32 9.93 0.83
CA ALA A 32 9.25 11.23 0.16
C ALA A 32 10.49 12.12 0.39
N ARG A 33 11.14 11.99 1.55
CA ARG A 33 12.36 12.75 1.91
C ARG A 33 13.65 12.02 1.51
N ALA A 34 13.58 10.72 1.27
CA ALA A 34 14.73 9.86 1.03
C ALA A 34 15.26 9.93 -0.41
N THR A 35 14.39 10.28 -1.36
CA THR A 35 14.72 10.49 -2.79
C THR A 35 15.21 11.92 -3.08
N SER A 36 16.12 12.09 -4.05
CA SER A 36 16.50 13.40 -4.61
C SER A 36 15.68 13.79 -5.84
N ASN A 37 14.86 12.88 -6.36
CA ASN A 37 14.00 13.10 -7.50
C ASN A 37 12.67 13.72 -7.07
N GLU A 38 12.45 14.97 -7.48
CA GLU A 38 11.25 15.73 -7.11
C GLU A 38 9.95 15.02 -7.55
N LYS A 39 9.93 14.38 -8.72
CA LYS A 39 8.73 13.66 -9.19
C LYS A 39 8.43 12.43 -8.34
N LEU A 40 9.47 11.71 -7.90
CA LEU A 40 9.30 10.55 -7.02
C LEU A 40 8.87 10.99 -5.62
N SER A 41 9.45 12.08 -5.10
CA SER A 41 9.04 12.68 -3.83
C SER A 41 7.56 13.08 -3.85
N GLN A 42 7.12 13.75 -4.92
CA GLN A 42 5.71 14.11 -5.12
C GLN A 42 4.80 12.88 -5.27
N ALA A 43 5.27 11.80 -5.89
CA ALA A 43 4.50 10.57 -5.98
C ALA A 43 4.27 9.95 -4.60
N PHE A 44 5.28 9.88 -3.73
CA PHE A 44 5.12 9.41 -2.35
C PHE A 44 4.23 10.32 -1.51
N HIS A 45 4.29 11.64 -1.71
CA HIS A 45 3.37 12.57 -1.04
C HIS A 45 1.93 12.40 -1.52
N ALA A 46 1.71 12.23 -2.82
CA ALA A 46 0.38 11.97 -3.35
C ALA A 46 -0.18 10.65 -2.82
N HIS A 47 0.63 9.58 -2.81
CA HIS A 47 0.23 8.30 -2.25
C HIS A 47 -0.10 8.45 -0.75
N LEU A 48 0.70 9.21 0.02
CA LEU A 48 0.41 9.44 1.45
C LEU A 48 -1.00 10.03 1.69
N GLU A 49 -1.43 11.00 0.90
CA GLU A 49 -2.77 11.58 1.03
C GLU A 49 -3.86 10.57 0.61
N GLU A 50 -3.60 9.79 -0.43
CA GLU A 50 -4.50 8.71 -0.88
C GLU A 50 -4.68 7.63 0.19
N THR A 51 -3.59 7.16 0.81
CA THR A 51 -3.58 6.21 1.95
C THR A 51 -4.42 6.71 3.13
N HIS A 52 -4.39 8.02 3.44
CA HIS A 52 -5.28 8.55 4.48
C HIS A 52 -6.76 8.43 4.10
N GLY A 53 -7.11 8.70 2.84
CA GLY A 53 -8.46 8.50 2.32
C GLY A 53 -8.89 7.03 2.33
N GLN A 54 -7.95 6.11 2.06
CA GLN A 54 -8.21 4.66 2.11
C GLN A 54 -8.47 4.16 3.53
N ILE A 55 -7.77 4.70 4.54
CA ILE A 55 -8.06 4.44 5.95
C ILE A 55 -9.49 4.87 6.30
N GLU A 56 -9.90 6.07 5.89
CA GLU A 56 -11.29 6.54 6.08
C GLU A 56 -12.29 5.65 5.34
N ARG A 57 -11.90 5.11 4.18
CA ARG A 57 -12.72 4.18 3.40
C ARG A 57 -12.89 2.84 4.12
N ILE A 58 -11.86 2.33 4.80
CA ILE A 58 -11.99 1.15 5.68
C ILE A 58 -12.94 1.44 6.84
N ASP A 59 -12.87 2.63 7.45
CA ASP A 59 -13.80 3.00 8.52
C ASP A 59 -15.26 2.98 7.99
N GLN A 60 -15.51 3.48 6.78
CA GLN A 60 -16.83 3.38 6.12
C GLN A 60 -17.25 1.94 5.79
N VAL A 61 -16.30 1.05 5.46
CA VAL A 61 -16.57 -0.38 5.26
C VAL A 61 -17.06 -1.00 6.58
N VAL A 62 -16.39 -0.71 7.69
CA VAL A 62 -16.77 -1.21 9.02
C VAL A 62 -18.15 -0.70 9.42
N GLU A 63 -18.45 0.58 9.17
CA GLU A 63 -19.75 1.17 9.46
C GLU A 63 -20.88 0.64 8.57
N SER A 64 -20.56 0.06 7.42
CA SER A 64 -21.57 -0.41 6.47
C SER A 64 -22.29 -1.68 6.90
N GLU A 65 -21.71 -2.46 7.82
CA GLU A 65 -22.25 -3.74 8.26
C GLU A 65 -22.11 -3.88 9.78
N SER A 66 -23.22 -4.15 10.48
CA SER A 66 -23.27 -4.11 11.96
C SER A 66 -22.38 -5.11 12.71
N ASN A 67 -21.95 -6.18 12.03
CA ASN A 67 -21.14 -7.27 12.54
C ASN A 67 -19.63 -7.07 12.28
N LEU A 68 -19.23 -6.06 11.51
CA LEU A 68 -17.83 -5.78 11.25
C LEU A 68 -17.21 -4.99 12.40
N LYS A 69 -15.99 -5.38 12.78
CA LYS A 69 -15.19 -4.66 13.77
C LYS A 69 -13.71 -4.89 13.55
N ILE A 70 -12.93 -3.82 13.45
CA ILE A 70 -11.48 -3.89 13.38
C ILE A 70 -10.92 -4.47 14.69
N LYS A 71 -10.11 -5.52 14.54
CA LYS A 71 -9.33 -6.11 15.63
C LYS A 71 -7.97 -5.43 15.67
N ARG A 72 -7.52 -5.02 16.85
CA ARG A 72 -6.17 -4.48 17.02
C ARG A 72 -5.14 -5.58 16.75
N MET A 73 -4.36 -5.42 15.70
CA MET A 73 -3.23 -6.29 15.36
C MET A 73 -2.15 -5.48 14.65
N LYS A 74 -1.05 -6.14 14.33
CA LYS A 74 0.03 -5.60 13.53
C LYS A 74 0.18 -6.45 12.27
N CYS A 75 0.13 -5.82 11.11
CA CYS A 75 0.46 -6.48 9.86
C CYS A 75 1.98 -6.65 9.76
N VAL A 76 2.44 -7.89 9.94
CA VAL A 76 3.87 -8.25 9.89
C VAL A 76 4.40 -8.22 8.46
N ALA A 77 3.55 -8.51 7.47
CA ALA A 77 3.95 -8.46 6.06
C ALA A 77 4.32 -7.04 5.63
N MET A 78 3.44 -6.06 5.92
CA MET A 78 3.72 -4.66 5.63
C MET A 78 4.93 -4.13 6.41
N GLU A 79 5.12 -4.56 7.67
CA GLU A 79 6.34 -4.22 8.41
C GLU A 79 7.60 -4.64 7.65
N GLY A 80 7.67 -5.90 7.21
CA GLY A 80 8.84 -6.40 6.46
C GLY A 80 9.08 -5.66 5.15
N LEU A 81 8.01 -5.29 4.42
CA LEU A 81 8.12 -4.50 3.19
C LEU A 81 8.64 -3.08 3.45
N ILE A 82 8.19 -2.46 4.55
CA ILE A 82 8.68 -1.15 4.98
C ILE A 82 10.13 -1.23 5.45
N GLU A 83 10.52 -2.31 6.14
CA GLU A 83 11.91 -2.58 6.53
C GLU A 83 12.81 -2.71 5.29
N GLU A 84 12.38 -3.44 4.26
CA GLU A 84 13.10 -3.53 2.99
C GLU A 84 13.32 -2.13 2.37
N ALA A 85 12.27 -1.30 2.32
CA ALA A 85 12.39 0.06 1.80
C ALA A 85 13.33 0.93 2.66
N ASN A 86 13.39 0.71 3.97
CA ASN A 86 14.30 1.41 4.87
C ASN A 86 15.75 0.98 4.66
N GLU A 87 16.01 -0.32 4.47
CA GLU A 87 17.34 -0.84 4.16
C GLU A 87 17.88 -0.23 2.86
N VAL A 88 17.04 0.01 1.85
CA VAL A 88 17.44 0.74 0.64
C VAL A 88 17.96 2.14 1.00
N ILE A 89 17.27 2.88 1.87
CA ILE A 89 17.69 4.24 2.28
C ILE A 89 19.07 4.20 2.96
N GLU A 90 19.31 3.18 3.78
CA GLU A 90 20.55 3.04 4.57
C GLU A 90 21.73 2.51 3.74
N SER A 91 21.47 1.68 2.73
CA SER A 91 22.48 0.99 1.93
C SER A 91 22.91 1.73 0.66
N THR A 92 22.22 2.81 0.28
CA THR A 92 22.48 3.55 -0.96
C THR A 92 22.80 5.00 -0.68
N GLU A 93 23.50 5.69 -1.58
CA GLU A 93 23.60 7.15 -1.56
C GLU A 93 22.34 7.80 -2.15
N LYS A 94 22.08 9.08 -1.83
CA LYS A 94 20.89 9.79 -2.31
C LYS A 94 20.99 10.19 -3.79
N ASN A 95 20.88 9.21 -4.68
CA ASN A 95 21.04 9.34 -6.13
C ASN A 95 20.04 8.44 -6.90
N GLU A 96 20.22 8.33 -8.20
CA GLU A 96 19.30 7.59 -9.08
C GLU A 96 19.29 6.08 -8.83
N VAL A 97 20.37 5.50 -8.28
CA VAL A 97 20.40 4.07 -7.87
C VAL A 97 19.47 3.86 -6.68
N ARG A 98 19.50 4.77 -5.69
CA ARG A 98 18.54 4.75 -4.59
C ARG A 98 17.12 4.88 -5.11
N ASP A 99 16.87 5.86 -5.97
CA ASP A 99 15.53 6.10 -6.49
C ASP A 99 14.97 4.85 -7.21
N ALA A 100 15.81 4.12 -7.95
CA ALA A 100 15.42 2.88 -8.63
C ALA A 100 15.00 1.81 -7.61
N ALA A 101 15.82 1.62 -6.58
CA ALA A 101 15.55 0.67 -5.51
C ALA A 101 14.34 1.06 -4.66
N LEU A 102 14.12 2.37 -4.41
CA LEU A 102 12.95 2.87 -3.70
C LEU A 102 11.66 2.65 -4.50
N ILE A 103 11.69 2.86 -5.83
CA ILE A 103 10.54 2.55 -6.69
C ILE A 103 10.25 1.04 -6.62
N ALA A 104 11.27 0.19 -6.76
CA ALA A 104 11.08 -1.26 -6.68
C ALA A 104 10.49 -1.70 -5.33
N ALA A 105 10.97 -1.14 -4.22
CA ALA A 105 10.43 -1.41 -2.88
C ALA A 105 8.98 -0.93 -2.75
N ALA A 106 8.65 0.25 -3.28
CA ALA A 106 7.29 0.77 -3.29
C ALA A 106 6.34 -0.10 -4.12
N GLN A 107 6.76 -0.54 -5.31
CA GLN A 107 5.93 -1.46 -6.10
C GLN A 107 5.65 -2.79 -5.39
N LYS A 108 6.58 -3.30 -4.57
CA LYS A 108 6.29 -4.47 -3.73
C LYS A 108 5.20 -4.21 -2.70
N VAL A 109 5.15 -3.00 -2.14
CA VAL A 109 4.06 -2.53 -1.27
C VAL A 109 2.75 -2.50 -2.04
N GLU A 110 2.69 -1.84 -3.21
CA GLU A 110 1.46 -1.78 -4.03
C GLU A 110 0.97 -3.18 -4.40
N HIS A 111 1.86 -4.09 -4.79
CA HIS A 111 1.49 -5.47 -5.14
C HIS A 111 0.89 -6.23 -3.95
N TYR A 112 1.37 -5.99 -2.73
CA TYR A 112 0.78 -6.53 -1.52
C TYR A 112 -0.63 -5.97 -1.29
N GLU A 113 -0.83 -4.67 -1.49
CA GLU A 113 -2.12 -4.00 -1.30
C GLU A 113 -3.13 -4.37 -2.38
N ILE A 114 -2.73 -4.46 -3.65
CA ILE A 114 -3.54 -4.97 -4.76
C ILE A 114 -4.04 -6.39 -4.47
N ALA A 115 -3.18 -7.28 -3.98
CA ALA A 115 -3.57 -8.63 -3.60
C ALA A 115 -4.54 -8.63 -2.40
N SER A 116 -4.29 -7.76 -1.42
CA SER A 116 -5.11 -7.63 -0.21
C SER A 116 -6.51 -7.12 -0.52
N TYR A 117 -6.61 -5.99 -1.24
CA TYR A 117 -7.89 -5.38 -1.62
C TYR A 117 -8.65 -6.23 -2.64
N GLY A 118 -7.97 -6.90 -3.58
CA GLY A 118 -8.60 -7.86 -4.49
C GLY A 118 -9.26 -9.02 -3.74
N THR A 119 -8.58 -9.55 -2.71
CA THR A 119 -9.13 -10.59 -1.84
C THR A 119 -10.31 -10.07 -1.02
N LEU A 120 -10.16 -8.92 -0.36
CA LEU A 120 -11.20 -8.32 0.46
C LEU A 120 -12.46 -7.99 -0.34
N ALA A 121 -12.32 -7.39 -1.52
CA ALA A 121 -13.45 -7.09 -2.40
C ALA A 121 -14.21 -8.37 -2.79
N THR A 122 -13.48 -9.44 -3.14
CA THR A 122 -14.09 -10.74 -3.50
C THR A 122 -14.85 -11.34 -2.32
N LEU A 123 -14.25 -11.33 -1.12
CA LEU A 123 -14.91 -11.85 0.09
C LEU A 123 -16.14 -11.02 0.47
N ALA A 124 -16.07 -9.69 0.35
CA ALA A 124 -17.21 -8.81 0.58
C ALA A 124 -18.37 -9.13 -0.36
N GLU A 125 -18.10 -9.42 -1.64
CA GLU A 125 -19.14 -9.86 -2.59
C GLU A 125 -19.75 -11.20 -2.19
N GLN A 126 -18.94 -12.17 -1.78
CA GLN A 126 -19.42 -13.49 -1.35
C GLN A 126 -20.29 -13.43 -0.08
N LEU A 127 -19.97 -12.52 0.85
CA LEU A 127 -20.74 -12.28 2.06
C LEU A 127 -21.98 -11.39 1.82
N GLY A 128 -22.12 -10.82 0.62
CA GLY A 128 -23.24 -9.94 0.28
C GLY A 128 -23.09 -8.49 0.76
N TYR A 129 -21.90 -8.09 1.22
CA TYR A 129 -21.60 -6.73 1.70
C TYR A 129 -21.38 -5.77 0.52
N ARG A 130 -22.46 -5.44 -0.19
CA ARG A 130 -22.41 -4.72 -1.48
C ARG A 130 -21.73 -3.36 -1.37
N LYS A 131 -21.98 -2.62 -0.27
CA LYS A 131 -21.35 -1.32 -0.04
C LYS A 131 -19.85 -1.48 0.22
N ALA A 132 -19.47 -2.43 1.07
CA ALA A 132 -18.07 -2.74 1.34
C ALA A 132 -17.32 -3.15 0.07
N ALA A 133 -17.89 -4.04 -0.75
CA ALA A 133 -17.28 -4.48 -2.01
C ALA A 133 -17.02 -3.31 -2.97
N LYS A 134 -17.94 -2.34 -3.08
CA LYS A 134 -17.74 -1.14 -3.90
C LYS A 134 -16.57 -0.30 -3.39
N LEU A 135 -16.55 -0.01 -2.09
CA LEU A 135 -15.50 0.80 -1.45
C LEU A 135 -14.12 0.13 -1.57
N LEU A 136 -14.03 -1.17 -1.33
CA LEU A 136 -12.77 -1.92 -1.45
C LEU A 136 -12.26 -1.96 -2.89
N LYS A 137 -13.16 -1.99 -3.88
CA LYS A 137 -12.78 -1.87 -5.30
C LYS A 137 -12.29 -0.46 -5.66
N GLU A 138 -12.84 0.58 -5.05
CA GLU A 138 -12.33 1.95 -5.24
C GLU A 138 -10.88 2.04 -4.80
N THR A 139 -10.54 1.55 -3.59
CA THR A 139 -9.13 1.47 -3.17
C THR A 139 -8.30 0.60 -4.11
N LEU A 140 -8.80 -0.59 -4.49
CA LEU A 140 -8.06 -1.47 -5.41
C LEU A 140 -7.66 -0.78 -6.72
N GLU A 141 -8.50 0.08 -7.28
CA GLU A 141 -8.19 0.80 -8.51
C GLU A 141 -7.22 1.98 -8.27
N GLU A 142 -7.27 2.63 -7.11
CA GLU A 142 -6.28 3.62 -6.66
C GLU A 142 -4.87 2.96 -6.58
N GLU A 143 -4.75 1.83 -5.87
CA GLU A 143 -3.49 1.06 -5.74
C GLU A 143 -2.90 0.65 -7.10
N LYS A 144 -3.73 0.16 -8.02
CA LYS A 144 -3.29 -0.17 -9.38
C LYS A 144 -2.81 1.06 -10.15
N ALA A 145 -3.49 2.20 -10.00
CA ALA A 145 -3.09 3.42 -10.67
C ALA A 145 -1.76 3.94 -10.10
N THR A 146 -1.53 3.80 -8.81
CA THR A 146 -0.27 4.14 -8.14
C THR A 146 0.88 3.25 -8.61
N ASP A 147 0.70 1.93 -8.73
CA ASP A 147 1.72 1.03 -9.30
C ASP A 147 2.05 1.36 -10.77
N ILE A 148 1.05 1.68 -11.59
CA ILE A 148 1.27 2.14 -12.97
C ILE A 148 2.12 3.42 -12.98
N LYS A 149 1.81 4.38 -12.11
CA LYS A 149 2.56 5.64 -12.00
C LYS A 149 4.01 5.39 -11.53
N LEU A 150 4.24 4.44 -10.63
CA LEU A 150 5.58 4.03 -10.22
C LEU A 150 6.35 3.37 -11.38
N THR A 151 5.69 2.52 -12.16
CA THR A 151 6.25 1.92 -13.39
C THR A 151 6.67 3.02 -14.38
N ASP A 152 5.84 4.03 -14.59
CA ASP A 152 6.17 5.15 -15.46
C ASP A 152 7.38 5.95 -14.96
N LEU A 153 7.52 6.14 -13.64
CA LEU A 153 8.69 6.80 -13.05
C LEU A 153 9.97 5.97 -13.21
N ALA A 154 9.86 4.64 -13.09
CA ALA A 154 10.96 3.70 -13.31
C ALA A 154 11.47 3.78 -14.75
N LEU A 155 10.55 3.73 -15.72
CA LEU A 155 10.86 3.74 -17.16
C LEU A 155 11.41 5.10 -17.64
N ASN A 156 10.77 6.19 -17.24
CA ASN A 156 10.95 7.49 -17.91
C ASN A 156 12.00 8.40 -17.28
N ASN A 157 12.57 8.06 -16.12
CA ASN A 157 13.48 8.98 -15.44
C ASN A 157 14.59 8.28 -14.67
N VAL A 158 14.25 7.31 -13.83
CA VAL A 158 15.16 6.83 -12.80
C VAL A 158 16.12 5.75 -13.33
N ASN A 159 15.60 4.65 -13.88
CA ASN A 159 16.44 3.53 -14.31
C ASN A 159 17.35 3.91 -15.48
N LYS A 160 16.83 4.71 -16.41
CA LYS A 160 17.59 5.19 -17.57
C LYS A 160 18.75 6.11 -17.21
N LYS A 161 18.65 6.85 -16.09
CA LYS A 161 19.77 7.66 -15.59
C LYS A 161 20.75 6.84 -14.75
N ALA A 162 20.27 5.85 -14.00
CA ALA A 162 21.10 4.94 -13.23
C ALA A 162 22.00 4.08 -14.14
N GLU A 163 21.45 3.55 -15.24
CA GLU A 163 22.18 2.70 -16.21
C GLU A 163 23.36 3.44 -16.86
N ASN A 164 23.27 4.76 -17.03
CA ASN A 164 24.32 5.58 -17.67
C ASN A 164 25.43 6.06 -16.70
N LYS A 165 25.37 5.70 -15.42
CA LYS A 165 26.35 6.09 -14.40
C LYS A 165 27.22 4.92 -13.90
N ALA A 166 27.04 3.72 -14.46
CA ALA A 166 27.85 2.53 -14.18
C ALA A 166 29.11 2.49 -15.06
#